data_AF-A0A1E7ENB1-F1
#
_entry.id   AF-A0A1E7ENB1-F1
#
_cell.length_a   1.000
_cell.length_b   1.000
_cell.length_c   1.000
_cell.angle_alpha   90.00
_cell.angle_beta   90.00
_cell.angle_gamma   90.00
#
_symmetry.space_group_name_H-M   'P 1'
#
loop_
_entity.id
_entity.type
_entity.pdbx_description
1 polymer ?
#
loop_
_entity_poly.entity_id
_entity_poly.type
_entity_poly.pdbx_seq_one_letter_code
_entity_poly.pdbx_strand_id
1 'polypeptide(L)'
;MEARIGFHGKDKRYLTRDLTFHTCIIITTIFGRPSWYNGNTPQIKWPDNGGKIQSESMDLVREINKRYKTAAGKNVVDLYPGETINDVINKINEFDKIFPRCRPSSRAAFLFRYDGEPIWKNEFETVLKKTDALLADNNNGPFFCGSRFTAADIAWVPFLERYAGQLPCLHDGLNPKCQDKYPYLYNWYKAMETTVPVYGCRIRGDHSSWRKVLTMAGFGNAGNVPQLVNDRMDEITKLECKPISKEEYKQQQILWDQYVSSLSLSPSLKRKYVSSSPSKEAASVLIRNRENIIKDIISKKRKSLPTESNELDEIMRSLAYILCNIDDDDDDIRDINDNVQALASFLDERMCVPR
;
A
#
# COMPACT_ATOMS: atom_id res chain seq x y z
N MET A 1 15.75 -2.61 17.32
CA MET A 1 15.10 -1.35 17.72
C MET A 1 13.75 -1.70 18.35
N GLU A 2 13.46 -1.20 19.55
CA GLU A 2 12.13 -1.37 20.16
C GLU A 2 11.17 -0.29 19.64
N ALA A 3 10.00 -0.72 19.17
CA ALA A 3 8.82 0.13 19.05
C ALA A 3 7.70 -0.60 19.80
N ARG A 4 7.27 -0.06 20.94
CA ARG A 4 6.29 -0.73 21.81
C ARG A 4 4.91 -0.72 21.17
N ILE A 5 4.32 -1.91 21.03
CA ILE A 5 2.93 -2.08 20.62
C ILE A 5 2.09 -2.27 21.87
N GLY A 6 0.97 -1.55 21.95
CA GLY A 6 -0.07 -1.77 22.94
C GLY A 6 -1.43 -1.68 22.27
N PHE A 7 -2.08 -2.83 22.06
CA PHE A 7 -3.52 -2.86 21.83
C PHE A 7 -4.21 -2.78 23.19
N HIS A 8 -5.16 -1.88 23.35
CA HIS A 8 -5.94 -1.79 24.58
C HIS A 8 -7.42 -2.01 24.29
N GLY A 9 -7.86 -3.26 24.47
CA GLY A 9 -9.19 -3.47 25.05
C GLY A 9 -9.24 -2.89 26.46
N LYS A 10 -10.43 -2.64 27.00
CA LYS A 10 -10.61 -1.97 28.30
C LYS A 10 -10.12 -2.78 29.52
N ASP A 11 -9.67 -4.01 29.34
CA ASP A 11 -9.14 -4.86 30.40
C ASP A 11 -7.62 -4.79 30.51
N LYS A 12 -7.15 -4.41 31.71
CA LYS A 12 -5.75 -4.43 32.09
C LYS A 12 -5.34 -5.87 32.44
N ARG A 13 -4.60 -6.54 31.55
CA ARG A 13 -3.52 -7.53 31.81
C ARG A 13 -3.05 -8.18 30.49
N TYR A 14 -1.76 -8.59 30.44
CA TYR A 14 -1.09 -9.31 29.33
C TYR A 14 -0.90 -8.46 28.05
N LEU A 15 0.19 -8.50 27.26
CA LEU A 15 1.57 -9.04 27.32
C LEU A 15 2.50 -7.93 26.70
N THR A 16 3.84 -7.98 26.61
CA THR A 16 4.88 -9.02 26.81
C THR A 16 6.16 -8.37 27.41
N ARG A 17 7.24 -9.14 27.57
CA ARG A 17 8.65 -8.67 27.59
C ARG A 17 9.37 -9.23 26.34
N ASP A 18 10.47 -8.60 25.95
CA ASP A 18 11.50 -9.11 25.02
C ASP A 18 11.04 -9.57 23.61
N LEU A 19 10.72 -8.60 22.74
CA LEU A 19 10.68 -8.80 21.29
C LEU A 19 11.58 -7.79 20.56
N THR A 20 12.82 -8.19 20.34
CA THR A 20 13.82 -7.42 19.60
C THR A 20 13.47 -7.40 18.10
N PHE A 21 13.45 -6.19 17.51
CA PHE A 21 13.17 -5.89 16.10
C PHE A 21 11.71 -6.10 15.67
N HIS A 22 10.94 -5.00 15.62
CA HIS A 22 9.67 -4.94 14.88
C HIS A 22 9.70 -3.79 13.88
N THR A 23 9.38 -4.09 12.63
CA THR A 23 9.06 -3.09 11.59
C THR A 23 7.66 -2.56 11.88
N CYS A 24 7.54 -1.66 12.86
CA CYS A 24 6.25 -1.17 13.34
C CYS A 24 5.74 -0.04 12.44
N ILE A 25 4.73 -0.32 11.62
CA ILE A 25 3.91 0.67 10.92
C ILE A 25 2.57 0.72 11.64
N ILE A 26 2.20 1.89 12.17
CA ILE A 26 0.95 2.07 12.93
C ILE A 26 -0.07 2.78 12.05
N ILE A 27 -1.00 2.01 11.47
CA ILE A 27 -2.10 2.53 10.67
C ILE A 27 -3.17 3.09 11.62
N THR A 28 -3.20 4.42 11.77
CA THR A 28 -4.26 5.13 12.50
C THR A 28 -5.20 5.79 11.50
N THR A 29 -6.51 5.47 11.55
CA THR A 29 -7.66 6.31 11.09
C THR A 29 -8.98 5.52 10.93
N ILE A 30 -8.97 4.19 10.72
CA ILE A 30 -10.22 3.43 10.50
C ILE A 30 -11.12 3.42 11.75
N PHE A 31 -10.53 3.30 12.95
CA PHE A 31 -11.23 3.25 14.23
C PHE A 31 -10.94 4.45 15.14
N GLY A 32 -10.60 5.59 14.53
CA GLY A 32 -10.15 6.78 15.26
C GLY A 32 -8.66 6.78 15.58
N ARG A 33 -8.24 7.80 16.32
CA ARG A 33 -6.85 8.07 16.69
C ARG A 33 -6.54 7.49 18.08
N PRO A 34 -5.46 6.72 18.26
CA PRO A 34 -5.07 6.23 19.59
C PRO A 34 -4.77 7.40 20.54
N SER A 35 -5.23 7.29 21.79
CA SER A 35 -5.09 8.36 22.81
C SER A 35 -3.64 8.70 23.18
N TRP A 36 -2.69 7.80 22.91
CA TRP A 36 -1.25 8.02 23.11
C TRP A 36 -0.58 8.76 21.93
N TYR A 37 -1.25 8.87 20.78
CA TYR A 37 -0.65 9.44 19.55
C TYR A 37 -1.08 10.90 19.39
N ASN A 38 -0.14 11.85 19.52
CA ASN A 38 -0.38 13.29 19.45
C ASN A 38 0.52 13.96 18.39
N GLY A 39 -0.04 14.82 17.51
CA GLY A 39 0.67 15.48 16.41
C GLY A 39 0.01 15.28 15.03
N ASN A 40 0.80 15.28 13.95
CA ASN A 40 0.31 15.00 12.58
C ASN A 40 0.67 13.57 12.14
N THR A 41 0.19 13.10 10.99
CA THR A 41 0.56 11.82 10.36
C THR A 41 1.09 12.10 8.95
N PRO A 42 2.26 11.55 8.53
CA PRO A 42 3.15 10.67 9.28
C PRO A 42 3.88 11.39 10.42
N GLN A 43 4.53 10.62 11.31
CA GLN A 43 5.39 11.16 12.36
C GLN A 43 6.38 10.11 12.87
N ILE A 44 7.62 10.51 13.14
CA ILE A 44 8.62 9.69 13.84
C ILE A 44 9.16 10.46 15.05
N LYS A 45 9.37 9.76 16.17
CA LYS A 45 10.10 10.24 17.34
C LYS A 45 11.49 9.61 17.35
N TRP A 46 12.53 10.41 17.16
CA TRP A 46 13.91 9.92 17.08
C TRP A 46 14.50 9.71 18.48
N PRO A 47 15.02 8.50 18.82
CA PRO A 47 15.46 8.19 20.18
C PRO A 47 16.79 8.85 20.58
N ASP A 48 17.65 9.14 19.60
CA ASP A 48 18.99 9.71 19.78
C ASP A 48 18.99 11.24 19.95
N ASN A 49 18.11 11.94 19.24
CA ASN A 49 18.00 13.40 19.28
C ASN A 49 17.09 13.90 20.42
N GLY A 50 17.28 13.39 21.64
CA GLY A 50 16.50 13.80 22.82
C GLY A 50 14.98 13.54 22.70
N GLY A 51 14.57 12.61 21.84
CA GLY A 51 13.16 12.40 21.54
C GLY A 51 12.55 13.43 20.57
N LYS A 52 13.35 14.11 19.74
CA LYS A 52 12.87 15.03 18.70
C LYS A 52 11.80 14.35 17.83
N ILE A 53 10.69 15.04 17.66
CA ILE A 53 9.56 14.65 16.81
C ILE A 53 9.73 15.30 15.44
N GLN A 54 9.35 14.57 14.38
CA GLN A 54 9.37 15.04 13.00
C GLN A 54 8.16 14.47 12.25
N SER A 55 7.45 15.30 11.48
CA SER A 55 6.17 14.95 10.83
C SER A 55 6.14 15.10 9.31
N GLU A 56 6.91 16.02 8.74
CA GLU A 56 6.85 16.26 7.29
C GLU A 56 7.41 15.08 6.51
N SER A 57 6.64 14.56 5.56
CA SER A 57 6.89 13.28 4.89
C SER A 57 8.25 13.27 4.18
N MET A 58 8.57 14.30 3.39
CA MET A 58 9.83 14.36 2.65
C MET A 58 11.04 14.71 3.53
N ASP A 59 10.85 15.41 4.65
CA ASP A 59 11.90 15.54 5.66
C ASP A 59 12.19 14.19 6.31
N LEU A 60 11.14 13.39 6.62
CA LEU A 60 11.30 12.04 7.16
C LEU A 60 12.07 11.14 6.19
N VAL A 61 11.73 11.17 4.89
CA VAL A 61 12.48 10.44 3.84
C VAL A 61 13.96 10.87 3.81
N ARG A 62 14.24 12.18 3.90
CA ARG A 62 15.60 12.73 3.93
C ARG A 62 16.40 12.31 5.17
N GLU A 63 15.80 12.38 6.35
CA GLU A 63 16.45 11.99 7.61
C GLU A 63 16.63 10.47 7.70
N ILE A 64 15.69 9.66 7.19
CA ILE A 64 15.86 8.21 7.01
C ILE A 64 17.04 7.91 6.09
N ASN A 65 17.11 8.54 4.89
CA ASN A 65 18.24 8.34 3.97
C ASN A 65 19.57 8.68 4.67
N LYS A 66 19.67 9.86 5.30
CA LYS A 66 20.87 10.31 6.02
C LYS A 66 21.31 9.33 7.12
N ARG A 67 20.38 8.83 7.94
CA ARG A 67 20.67 7.91 9.06
C ARG A 67 21.13 6.54 8.59
N TYR A 68 20.42 5.96 7.62
CA TYR A 68 20.59 4.55 7.27
C TYR A 68 21.54 4.30 6.08
N LYS A 69 21.81 5.30 5.23
CA LYS A 69 22.87 5.24 4.19
C LYS A 69 24.24 4.92 4.80
N THR A 70 24.61 5.58 5.90
CA THR A 70 25.91 5.37 6.56
C THR A 70 25.97 4.03 7.30
N ALA A 71 24.86 3.60 7.92
CA ALA A 71 24.81 2.42 8.78
C ALA A 71 24.90 1.07 8.03
N ALA A 72 24.71 1.08 6.70
CA ALA A 72 24.52 -0.12 5.90
C ALA A 72 25.42 -0.21 4.66
N GLY A 73 26.44 0.65 4.57
CA GLY A 73 27.54 0.54 3.60
C GLY A 73 27.14 0.79 2.14
N LYS A 74 27.95 0.28 1.21
CA LYS A 74 27.85 0.58 -0.23
C LYS A 74 26.61 0.02 -0.93
N ASN A 75 25.79 -0.79 -0.25
CA ASN A 75 24.69 -1.56 -0.85
C ASN A 75 23.29 -0.98 -0.57
N VAL A 76 23.18 0.24 -0.03
CA VAL A 76 21.89 0.92 0.17
C VAL A 76 21.54 1.82 -1.00
N VAL A 77 20.26 1.79 -1.40
CA VAL A 77 19.68 2.74 -2.34
C VAL A 77 19.76 4.14 -1.76
N ASP A 78 20.67 4.96 -2.29
CA ASP A 78 20.79 6.36 -1.95
C ASP A 78 19.66 7.16 -2.59
N LEU A 79 18.72 7.63 -1.78
CA LEU A 79 17.53 8.34 -2.24
C LEU A 79 17.82 9.80 -2.63
N TYR A 80 18.99 10.33 -2.25
CA TYR A 80 19.50 11.64 -2.63
C TYR A 80 20.97 11.51 -3.09
N PRO A 81 21.22 10.95 -4.29
CA PRO A 81 22.56 10.82 -4.86
C PRO A 81 23.19 12.20 -5.03
N GLY A 82 24.47 12.35 -4.65
CA GLY A 82 25.14 13.66 -4.67
C GLY A 82 25.23 14.26 -6.07
N GLU A 83 25.36 13.40 -7.07
CA GLU A 83 25.43 13.70 -8.50
C GLU A 83 24.09 14.20 -9.10
N THR A 84 22.94 13.84 -8.53
CA THR A 84 21.60 14.23 -9.02
C THR A 84 20.72 14.86 -7.94
N ILE A 85 21.29 15.34 -6.83
CA ILE A 85 20.52 15.83 -5.68
C ILE A 85 19.62 17.03 -6.03
N ASN A 86 20.10 17.90 -6.92
CA ASN A 86 19.33 19.04 -7.41
C ASN A 86 18.14 18.57 -8.26
N ASP A 87 18.33 17.57 -9.13
CA ASP A 87 17.25 17.01 -9.95
C ASP A 87 16.21 16.33 -9.07
N VAL A 88 16.63 15.55 -8.06
CA VAL A 88 15.73 14.94 -7.07
C VAL A 88 14.88 16.02 -6.37
N ILE A 89 15.51 17.11 -5.90
CA ILE A 89 14.80 18.21 -5.25
C ILE A 89 13.87 18.93 -6.23
N ASN A 90 14.30 19.19 -7.46
CA ASN A 90 13.50 19.85 -8.48
C ASN A 90 12.26 19.02 -8.83
N LYS A 91 12.41 17.71 -9.08
CA LYS A 91 11.30 16.80 -9.40
C LYS A 91 10.34 16.61 -8.22
N ILE A 92 10.81 16.69 -6.97
CA ILE A 92 9.91 16.79 -5.79
C ILE A 92 9.13 18.11 -5.84
N ASN A 93 9.78 19.25 -6.09
CA ASN A 93 9.13 20.57 -6.14
C ASN A 93 8.17 20.77 -7.33
N GLU A 94 8.33 20.02 -8.42
CA GLU A 94 7.38 20.01 -9.55
C GLU A 94 6.02 19.40 -9.17
N PHE A 95 5.95 18.56 -8.13
CA PHE A 95 4.71 17.98 -7.65
C PHE A 95 3.65 19.06 -7.35
N ASP A 96 4.03 20.08 -6.56
CA ASP A 96 3.15 21.19 -6.14
C ASP A 96 2.73 22.12 -7.30
N LYS A 97 3.38 22.01 -8.46
CA LYS A 97 3.08 22.79 -9.69
C LYS A 97 2.21 22.00 -10.66
N ILE A 98 2.30 20.67 -10.63
CA ILE A 98 1.62 19.77 -11.56
C ILE A 98 0.32 19.24 -10.99
N PHE A 99 0.27 18.86 -9.71
CA PHE A 99 -0.95 18.37 -9.07
C PHE A 99 -1.98 19.49 -8.82
N PRO A 100 -3.29 19.16 -8.86
CA PRO A 100 -4.34 20.16 -8.72
C PRO A 100 -4.41 20.67 -7.28
N ARG A 101 -4.61 21.98 -7.10
CA ARG A 101 -4.84 22.57 -5.77
C ARG A 101 -6.29 22.37 -5.35
N CYS A 102 -6.55 21.31 -4.59
CA CYS A 102 -7.90 20.96 -4.17
C CYS A 102 -7.95 20.49 -2.71
N ARG A 103 -9.09 19.93 -2.29
CA ARG A 103 -9.34 19.52 -0.92
C ARG A 103 -8.35 18.43 -0.45
N PRO A 104 -7.60 18.65 0.64
CA PRO A 104 -6.80 17.58 1.24
C PRO A 104 -7.74 16.50 1.81
N SER A 105 -7.54 15.26 1.38
CA SER A 105 -8.28 14.09 1.86
C SER A 105 -7.32 12.91 1.99
N SER A 106 -7.23 12.30 3.18
CA SER A 106 -6.37 11.13 3.39
C SER A 106 -6.81 9.91 2.57
N ARG A 107 -8.08 9.86 2.18
CA ARG A 107 -8.70 8.77 1.38
C ARG A 107 -8.71 9.09 -0.11
N ALA A 108 -8.94 10.34 -0.50
CA ALA A 108 -9.08 10.76 -1.90
C ALA A 108 -8.29 12.05 -2.19
N ALA A 109 -6.99 12.02 -1.88
CA ALA A 109 -6.09 13.15 -2.13
C ALA A 109 -6.08 13.51 -3.61
N PHE A 110 -6.18 14.80 -3.90
CA PHE A 110 -6.14 15.34 -5.26
C PHE A 110 -7.25 14.88 -6.21
N LEU A 111 -8.35 14.32 -5.70
CA LEU A 111 -9.49 13.88 -6.52
C LEU A 111 -10.70 14.82 -6.52
N PHE A 112 -10.88 15.60 -5.46
CA PHE A 112 -12.10 16.37 -5.20
C PHE A 112 -11.82 17.84 -4.93
N ARG A 113 -12.67 18.68 -5.51
CA ARG A 113 -12.75 20.12 -5.24
C ARG A 113 -13.16 20.39 -3.78
N TYR A 114 -13.07 21.64 -3.34
CA TYR A 114 -13.45 22.05 -1.99
C TYR A 114 -14.95 21.96 -1.70
N ASP A 115 -15.79 22.02 -2.74
CA ASP A 115 -17.24 21.79 -2.69
C ASP A 115 -17.63 20.30 -2.63
N GLY A 116 -16.66 19.39 -2.81
CA GLY A 116 -16.88 17.94 -2.78
C GLY A 116 -17.10 17.29 -4.14
N GLU A 117 -17.25 18.08 -5.21
CA GLU A 117 -17.38 17.55 -6.57
C GLU A 117 -16.05 16.97 -7.09
N PRO A 118 -16.08 15.94 -7.96
CA PRO A 118 -14.90 15.48 -8.66
C PRO A 118 -14.22 16.63 -9.43
N ILE A 119 -12.90 16.60 -9.50
CA ILE A 119 -12.15 17.45 -10.44
C ILE A 119 -12.53 17.04 -11.88
N TRP A 120 -12.49 18.00 -12.81
CA TRP A 120 -12.87 17.71 -14.19
C TRP A 120 -11.86 16.82 -14.91
N LYS A 121 -12.34 15.94 -15.81
CA LYS A 121 -11.50 15.00 -16.58
C LYS A 121 -10.32 15.68 -17.29
N ASN A 122 -10.53 16.85 -17.89
CA ASN A 122 -9.51 17.62 -18.61
C ASN A 122 -8.40 18.16 -17.69
N GLU A 123 -8.69 18.46 -16.42
CA GLU A 123 -7.68 18.82 -15.43
C GLU A 123 -6.79 17.62 -15.14
N PHE A 124 -7.36 16.43 -14.88
CA PHE A 124 -6.56 15.21 -14.74
C PHE A 124 -5.76 14.85 -15.99
N GLU A 125 -6.34 14.98 -17.19
CA GLU A 125 -5.59 14.78 -18.43
C GLU A 125 -4.41 15.75 -18.54
N THR A 126 -4.54 16.97 -18.03
CA THR A 126 -3.45 17.96 -17.96
C THR A 126 -2.38 17.54 -16.94
N VAL A 127 -2.78 17.06 -15.75
CA VAL A 127 -1.86 16.52 -14.73
C VAL A 127 -1.08 15.33 -15.27
N LEU A 128 -1.76 14.38 -15.92
CA LEU A 128 -1.13 13.19 -16.50
C LEU A 128 -0.17 13.54 -17.64
N LYS A 129 -0.56 14.44 -18.56
CA LYS A 129 0.33 14.94 -19.64
C LYS A 129 1.57 15.64 -19.10
N LYS A 130 1.44 16.48 -18.07
CA LYS A 130 2.57 17.16 -17.43
C LYS A 130 3.49 16.18 -16.69
N THR A 131 2.92 15.19 -15.99
CA THR A 131 3.69 14.12 -15.35
C THR A 131 4.47 13.29 -16.37
N ASP A 132 3.82 12.91 -17.47
CA ASP A 132 4.43 12.13 -18.55
C ASP A 132 5.58 12.90 -19.23
N ALA A 133 5.39 14.19 -19.52
CA ALA A 133 6.46 15.07 -20.00
C ALA A 133 7.61 15.20 -18.98
N LEU A 134 7.31 15.35 -17.69
CA LEU A 134 8.34 15.43 -16.64
C LEU A 134 9.16 14.13 -16.50
N LEU A 135 8.58 12.98 -16.86
CA LEU A 135 9.29 11.71 -16.97
C LEU A 135 10.09 11.60 -18.28
N ALA A 136 9.56 12.15 -19.38
CA ALA A 136 10.23 12.22 -20.68
C ALA A 136 11.50 13.07 -20.67
N ASP A 137 11.53 14.14 -19.85
CA ASP A 137 12.69 15.03 -19.67
C ASP A 137 13.93 14.33 -19.06
N ASN A 138 13.83 13.07 -18.65
CA ASN A 138 14.90 12.36 -17.95
C ASN A 138 15.77 11.54 -18.89
N ASN A 139 17.09 11.77 -18.81
CA ASN A 139 18.06 10.99 -19.56
C ASN A 139 18.12 9.53 -19.07
N ASN A 140 17.67 8.61 -19.94
CA ASN A 140 17.93 7.17 -19.87
C ASN A 140 17.33 6.38 -18.69
N GLY A 141 16.03 6.54 -18.40
CA GLY A 141 15.34 5.52 -17.60
C GLY A 141 13.87 5.85 -17.24
N PRO A 142 13.20 4.93 -16.52
CA PRO A 142 11.76 5.01 -16.24
C PRO A 142 11.41 5.81 -14.98
N PHE A 143 12.39 6.25 -14.18
CA PHE A 143 12.18 6.96 -12.92
C PHE A 143 12.31 8.47 -13.07
N PHE A 144 11.83 9.23 -12.07
CA PHE A 144 11.89 10.71 -12.10
C PHE A 144 13.30 11.31 -12.18
N CYS A 145 14.34 10.51 -11.93
CA CYS A 145 15.75 10.90 -12.11
C CYS A 145 16.52 9.88 -12.98
N GLY A 146 15.88 9.36 -14.03
CA GLY A 146 16.50 8.48 -15.02
C GLY A 146 16.40 7.00 -14.66
N SER A 147 17.54 6.28 -14.65
CA SER A 147 17.57 4.82 -14.43
C SER A 147 17.46 4.39 -12.97
N ARG A 148 17.50 5.31 -12.01
CA ARG A 148 17.54 5.03 -10.57
C ARG A 148 16.28 5.52 -9.87
N PHE A 149 15.71 4.67 -9.02
CA PHE A 149 14.69 5.03 -8.04
C PHE A 149 15.28 5.96 -6.98
N THR A 150 14.59 7.07 -6.68
CA THR A 150 15.06 8.12 -5.76
C THR A 150 13.94 8.63 -4.83
N ALA A 151 14.24 9.63 -3.99
CA ALA A 151 13.23 10.33 -3.21
C ALA A 151 12.18 11.07 -4.07
N ALA A 152 12.46 11.36 -5.35
CA ALA A 152 11.45 11.91 -6.25
C ALA A 152 10.31 10.90 -6.48
N ASP A 153 10.64 9.65 -6.83
CA ASP A 153 9.64 8.60 -7.01
C ASP A 153 8.81 8.34 -5.74
N ILE A 154 9.44 8.46 -4.56
CA ILE A 154 8.76 8.36 -3.25
C ILE A 154 7.74 9.49 -3.03
N ALA A 155 8.01 10.71 -3.48
CA ALA A 155 7.08 11.83 -3.33
C ALA A 155 5.83 11.65 -4.21
N TRP A 156 5.99 11.11 -5.42
CA TRP A 156 4.93 10.99 -6.42
C TRP A 156 4.09 9.72 -6.28
N VAL A 157 4.69 8.60 -5.86
CA VAL A 157 4.02 7.28 -5.84
C VAL A 157 2.69 7.21 -5.05
N PRO A 158 2.52 7.84 -3.87
CA PRO A 158 1.27 7.70 -3.10
C PRO A 158 0.04 8.28 -3.80
N PHE A 159 0.25 9.13 -4.81
CA PHE A 159 -0.80 9.82 -5.55
C PHE A 159 -1.00 9.20 -6.94
N LEU A 160 0.08 8.85 -7.64
CA LEU A 160 0.00 8.15 -8.93
C LEU A 160 -0.65 6.77 -8.77
N GLU A 161 -0.26 6.00 -7.75
CA GLU A 161 -0.88 4.69 -7.47
C GLU A 161 -2.40 4.79 -7.27
N ARG A 162 -2.84 5.79 -6.49
CA ARG A 162 -4.26 6.10 -6.30
C ARG A 162 -4.95 6.45 -7.61
N TYR A 163 -4.33 7.31 -8.42
CA TYR A 163 -4.87 7.71 -9.71
C TYR A 163 -5.08 6.50 -10.64
N ALA A 164 -4.16 5.53 -10.65
CA ALA A 164 -4.30 4.32 -11.44
C ALA A 164 -5.53 3.46 -11.06
N GLY A 165 -5.89 3.42 -9.78
CA GLY A 165 -7.10 2.71 -9.32
C GLY A 165 -8.39 3.55 -9.37
N GLN A 166 -8.31 4.85 -9.11
CA GLN A 166 -9.47 5.72 -8.84
C GLN A 166 -9.93 6.54 -10.05
N LEU A 167 -9.03 7.02 -10.92
CA LEU A 167 -9.42 7.84 -12.09
C LEU A 167 -10.28 7.10 -13.12
N PRO A 168 -10.05 5.81 -13.44
CA PRO A 168 -10.94 5.06 -14.34
C PRO A 168 -12.39 4.95 -13.84
N CYS A 169 -12.60 5.03 -12.53
CA CYS A 169 -13.94 4.99 -11.93
C CYS A 169 -14.64 6.35 -12.08
N LEU A 170 -13.92 7.44 -11.79
CA LEU A 170 -14.44 8.80 -11.88
C LEU A 170 -14.70 9.23 -13.33
N HIS A 171 -13.81 8.87 -14.26
CA HIS A 171 -13.84 9.35 -15.64
C HIS A 171 -13.59 8.24 -16.66
N ASP A 172 -14.57 8.02 -17.54
CA ASP A 172 -14.44 7.07 -18.65
C ASP A 172 -13.27 7.43 -19.59
N GLY A 173 -12.57 6.40 -20.07
CA GLY A 173 -11.39 6.53 -20.94
C GLY A 173 -10.16 7.22 -20.33
N LEU A 174 -10.16 7.49 -19.02
CA LEU A 174 -9.05 8.13 -18.30
C LEU A 174 -8.23 7.08 -17.52
N ASN A 175 -7.32 6.41 -18.22
CA ASN A 175 -6.40 5.45 -17.63
C ASN A 175 -4.96 6.02 -17.59
N PRO A 176 -4.38 6.30 -16.41
CA PRO A 176 -2.98 6.72 -16.26
C PRO A 176 -1.93 5.74 -16.81
N LYS A 177 -2.31 4.47 -17.01
CA LYS A 177 -1.47 3.41 -17.57
C LYS A 177 -1.72 3.18 -19.08
N CYS A 178 -2.37 4.12 -19.77
CA CYS A 178 -2.55 4.04 -21.22
C CYS A 178 -1.23 4.36 -21.94
N GLN A 179 -0.53 3.32 -22.42
CA GLN A 179 0.77 3.45 -23.10
C GLN A 179 0.74 4.42 -24.29
N ASP A 180 -0.35 4.44 -25.07
CA ASP A 180 -0.48 5.31 -26.25
C ASP A 180 -0.67 6.80 -25.90
N LYS A 181 -1.17 7.10 -24.70
CA LYS A 181 -1.41 8.48 -24.22
C LYS A 181 -0.31 9.00 -23.29
N TYR A 182 0.29 8.11 -22.50
CA TYR A 182 1.23 8.42 -21.43
C TYR A 182 2.36 7.37 -21.39
N PRO A 183 3.21 7.28 -22.44
CA PRO A 183 4.20 6.21 -22.57
C PRO A 183 5.27 6.22 -21.48
N TYR A 184 5.70 7.38 -21.00
CA TYR A 184 6.72 7.50 -19.96
C TYR A 184 6.15 7.20 -18.58
N LEU A 185 4.93 7.66 -18.30
CA LEU A 185 4.19 7.33 -17.08
C LEU A 185 3.82 5.84 -17.02
N TYR A 186 3.43 5.23 -18.15
CA TYR A 186 3.26 3.78 -18.26
C TYR A 186 4.56 3.02 -17.90
N ASN A 187 5.69 3.45 -18.46
CA ASN A 187 7.00 2.87 -18.16
C ASN A 187 7.39 3.05 -16.69
N TRP A 188 7.06 4.20 -16.08
CA TRP A 188 7.25 4.44 -14.64
C TRP A 188 6.44 3.47 -13.78
N TYR A 189 5.14 3.29 -14.04
CA TYR A 189 4.32 2.29 -13.34
C TYR A 189 4.91 0.89 -13.49
N LYS A 190 5.27 0.50 -14.73
CA LYS A 190 5.85 -0.82 -15.01
C LYS A 190 7.15 -1.03 -14.24
N ALA A 191 8.04 -0.03 -14.20
CA ALA A 191 9.30 -0.13 -13.47
C ALA A 191 9.08 -0.20 -11.96
N MET A 192 8.26 0.68 -11.39
CA MET A 192 7.87 0.61 -9.98
C MET A 192 7.36 -0.78 -9.61
N GLU A 193 6.42 -1.32 -10.40
CA GLU A 193 5.77 -2.60 -10.12
C GLU A 193 6.66 -3.84 -10.31
N THR A 194 7.73 -3.77 -11.13
CA THR A 194 8.54 -4.94 -11.51
C THR A 194 10.02 -4.86 -11.14
N THR A 195 10.55 -3.69 -10.78
CA THR A 195 11.97 -3.47 -10.45
C THR A 195 12.21 -2.82 -9.08
N VAL A 196 11.15 -2.51 -8.32
CA VAL A 196 11.24 -2.00 -6.95
C VAL A 196 10.59 -3.00 -5.98
N PRO A 197 11.31 -4.04 -5.51
CA PRO A 197 10.71 -5.14 -4.75
C PRO A 197 10.01 -4.71 -3.46
N VAL A 198 10.55 -3.73 -2.73
CA VAL A 198 9.92 -3.19 -1.52
C VAL A 198 8.57 -2.52 -1.82
N TYR A 199 8.43 -1.91 -3.00
CA TYR A 199 7.19 -1.29 -3.41
C TYR A 199 6.16 -2.35 -3.80
N GLY A 200 6.48 -3.18 -4.81
CA GLY A 200 5.56 -4.17 -5.35
C GLY A 200 5.11 -5.24 -4.34
N CYS A 201 5.95 -5.56 -3.35
CA CYS A 201 5.65 -6.60 -2.36
C CYS A 201 5.12 -6.08 -1.01
N ARG A 202 5.22 -4.78 -0.68
CA ARG A 202 4.90 -4.27 0.69
C ARG A 202 4.40 -2.82 0.79
N ILE A 203 4.21 -2.09 -0.31
CA ILE A 203 3.72 -0.70 -0.27
C ILE A 203 2.57 -0.52 -1.26
N ARG A 204 2.67 -1.15 -2.43
CA ARG A 204 1.64 -1.13 -3.45
C ARG A 204 0.31 -1.63 -2.90
N GLY A 205 -0.73 -0.82 -2.97
CA GLY A 205 -2.12 -1.25 -2.90
C GLY A 205 -2.57 -1.85 -4.22
N ASP A 206 -3.42 -2.87 -4.13
CA ASP A 206 -4.20 -3.32 -5.27
C ASP A 206 -5.25 -2.25 -5.66
N HIS A 207 -5.72 -2.31 -6.90
CA HIS A 207 -6.67 -1.31 -7.39
C HIS A 207 -8.05 -1.42 -6.69
N SER A 208 -8.50 -2.63 -6.31
CA SER A 208 -9.77 -2.84 -5.60
C SER A 208 -9.79 -2.12 -4.26
N SER A 209 -8.73 -2.26 -3.45
CA SER A 209 -8.54 -1.48 -2.22
C SER A 209 -8.62 0.02 -2.45
N TRP A 210 -7.97 0.56 -3.48
CA TRP A 210 -8.05 1.99 -3.77
C TRP A 210 -9.46 2.44 -4.20
N ARG A 211 -10.20 1.61 -4.93
CA ARG A 211 -11.62 1.87 -5.23
C ARG A 211 -12.51 1.79 -3.99
N LYS A 212 -12.31 0.80 -3.10
CA LYS A 212 -13.00 0.72 -1.79
C LYS A 212 -12.73 1.96 -0.95
N VAL A 213 -11.50 2.48 -0.94
CA VAL A 213 -11.15 3.74 -0.24
C VAL A 213 -11.89 4.95 -0.84
N LEU A 214 -12.21 4.95 -2.15
CA LEU A 214 -12.99 6.01 -2.80
C LEU A 214 -14.44 6.03 -2.29
N THR A 215 -15.08 4.87 -2.11
CA THR A 215 -16.45 4.79 -1.57
C THR A 215 -16.47 5.07 -0.06
N MET A 216 -15.49 4.57 0.69
CA MET A 216 -15.31 4.85 2.13
C MET A 216 -14.97 6.32 2.44
N ALA A 217 -14.54 7.12 1.45
CA ALA A 217 -14.27 8.54 1.68
C ALA A 217 -15.54 9.34 1.98
N GLY A 218 -16.68 8.92 1.42
CA GLY A 218 -17.81 9.81 1.15
C GLY A 218 -17.42 10.87 0.11
N PHE A 219 -18.28 11.15 -0.85
CA PHE A 219 -18.01 12.25 -1.79
C PHE A 219 -18.14 13.56 -1.00
N GLY A 220 -17.01 14.19 -0.70
CA GLY A 220 -16.98 15.44 0.08
C GLY A 220 -17.66 15.40 1.46
N ASN A 221 -17.33 14.45 2.35
CA ASN A 221 -17.85 14.35 3.73
C ASN A 221 -19.38 14.13 3.91
N ALA A 222 -20.21 14.26 2.88
CA ALA A 222 -21.67 14.13 2.99
C ALA A 222 -22.38 13.54 1.75
N GLY A 223 -21.69 13.45 0.61
CA GLY A 223 -22.26 12.95 -0.64
C GLY A 223 -22.22 11.43 -0.77
N ASN A 224 -23.31 10.87 -1.31
CA ASN A 224 -23.34 9.51 -1.83
C ASN A 224 -22.38 9.37 -3.02
N VAL A 225 -21.88 8.15 -3.25
CA VAL A 225 -21.14 7.83 -4.47
C VAL A 225 -22.07 8.00 -5.67
N PRO A 226 -21.72 8.80 -6.70
CA PRO A 226 -22.54 8.94 -7.91
C PRO A 226 -22.70 7.57 -8.57
N GLN A 227 -23.93 7.23 -9.01
CA GLN A 227 -24.25 5.89 -9.52
C GLN A 227 -23.29 5.40 -10.61
N LEU A 228 -22.90 6.30 -11.52
CA LEU A 228 -21.93 6.06 -12.60
C LEU A 228 -20.56 5.56 -12.12
N VAL A 229 -20.15 5.89 -10.90
CA VAL A 229 -18.91 5.40 -10.28
C VAL A 229 -19.10 3.98 -9.74
N ASN A 230 -20.27 3.66 -9.15
CA ASN A 230 -20.58 2.31 -8.69
C ASN A 230 -20.63 1.32 -9.86
N ASP A 231 -21.35 1.66 -10.94
CA ASP A 231 -21.54 0.77 -12.09
C ASP A 231 -20.19 0.37 -12.72
N ARG A 232 -19.27 1.35 -12.89
CA ARG A 232 -17.90 1.11 -13.35
C ARG A 232 -17.05 0.33 -12.36
N MET A 233 -17.24 0.57 -11.06
CA MET A 233 -16.53 -0.20 -10.03
C MET A 233 -16.89 -1.69 -10.09
N ASP A 234 -18.14 -2.04 -10.36
CA ASP A 234 -18.57 -3.44 -10.53
C ASP A 234 -17.98 -4.08 -11.79
N GLU A 235 -17.94 -3.36 -12.91
CA GLU A 235 -17.30 -3.83 -14.15
C GLU A 235 -15.80 -4.09 -13.96
N ILE A 236 -15.07 -3.14 -13.36
CA ILE A 236 -13.63 -3.30 -13.09
C ILE A 236 -13.40 -4.44 -12.08
N THR A 237 -14.25 -4.57 -11.06
CA THR A 237 -14.11 -5.64 -10.06
C THR A 237 -14.32 -7.02 -10.69
N LYS A 238 -15.28 -7.20 -11.60
CA LYS A 238 -15.44 -8.44 -12.39
C LYS A 238 -14.20 -8.78 -13.23
N LEU A 239 -13.47 -7.78 -13.72
CA LEU A 239 -12.22 -7.99 -14.45
C LEU A 239 -11.05 -8.37 -13.53
N GLU A 240 -11.02 -7.84 -12.30
CA GLU A 240 -9.95 -8.11 -11.31
C GLU A 240 -10.16 -9.40 -10.51
N CYS A 241 -11.41 -9.89 -10.37
CA CYS A 241 -11.70 -11.20 -9.80
C CYS A 241 -11.30 -12.38 -10.72
N LYS A 242 -10.71 -12.11 -11.89
CA LYS A 242 -10.14 -13.17 -12.74
C LYS A 242 -8.93 -13.81 -12.04
N PRO A 243 -8.79 -15.15 -12.09
CA PRO A 243 -7.58 -15.81 -11.59
C PRO A 243 -6.32 -15.23 -12.23
N ILE A 244 -5.29 -15.01 -11.41
CA ILE A 244 -3.97 -14.57 -11.84
C ILE A 244 -3.38 -15.65 -12.77
N SER A 245 -2.83 -15.26 -13.92
CA SER A 245 -2.22 -16.24 -14.82
C SER A 245 -0.94 -16.84 -14.22
N LYS A 246 -0.57 -18.07 -14.62
CA LYS A 246 0.67 -18.72 -14.15
C LYS A 246 1.94 -17.88 -14.40
N GLU A 247 1.98 -17.11 -15.48
CA GLU A 247 3.10 -16.20 -15.77
C GLU A 247 3.09 -14.96 -14.86
N GLU A 248 1.93 -14.32 -14.63
CA GLU A 248 1.84 -13.20 -13.67
C GLU A 248 2.16 -13.62 -12.23
N TYR A 249 1.76 -14.83 -11.82
CA TYR A 249 2.12 -15.42 -10.54
C TYR A 249 3.64 -15.61 -10.44
N LYS A 250 4.27 -16.19 -11.47
CA LYS A 250 5.72 -16.38 -11.55
C LYS A 250 6.49 -15.06 -11.47
N GLN A 251 6.03 -14.00 -12.15
CA GLN A 251 6.65 -12.67 -12.06
C GLN A 251 6.52 -12.06 -10.66
N GLN A 252 5.38 -12.27 -9.98
CA GLN A 252 5.19 -11.86 -8.58
C GLN A 252 6.13 -12.63 -7.64
N GLN A 253 6.32 -13.94 -7.83
CA GLN A 253 7.25 -14.73 -7.03
C GLN A 253 8.71 -14.31 -7.27
N ILE A 254 9.12 -14.02 -8.50
CA ILE A 254 10.47 -13.48 -8.80
C ILE A 254 10.71 -12.16 -8.04
N LEU A 255 9.73 -11.26 -8.02
CA LEU A 255 9.82 -10.01 -7.27
C LEU A 255 9.83 -10.25 -5.74
N TRP A 256 9.10 -11.25 -5.27
CA TRP A 256 9.10 -11.66 -3.87
C TRP A 256 10.45 -12.23 -3.43
N ASP A 257 11.07 -13.08 -4.24
CA ASP A 257 12.40 -13.64 -3.98
C ASP A 257 13.47 -12.54 -3.93
N GLN A 258 13.38 -11.55 -4.83
CA GLN A 258 14.18 -10.32 -4.77
C GLN A 258 13.90 -9.51 -3.49
N TYR A 259 12.64 -9.39 -3.08
CA TYR A 259 12.29 -8.73 -1.82
C TYR A 259 12.90 -9.45 -0.61
N VAL A 260 12.74 -10.78 -0.48
CA VAL A 260 13.27 -11.60 0.62
C VAL A 260 14.79 -11.54 0.69
N SER A 261 15.47 -11.56 -0.46
CA SER A 261 16.95 -11.54 -0.56
C SER A 261 17.58 -10.14 -0.41
N SER A 262 16.92 -9.08 -0.89
CA SER A 262 17.47 -7.71 -0.98
C SER A 262 17.87 -7.05 0.34
N LEU A 263 17.47 -7.58 1.50
CA LEU A 263 17.87 -7.05 2.82
C LEU A 263 19.12 -7.70 3.42
N SER A 264 19.84 -8.55 2.68
CA SER A 264 21.06 -9.22 3.14
C SER A 264 22.28 -8.29 3.24
N LEU A 265 22.15 -7.19 3.98
CA LEU A 265 23.24 -6.31 4.45
C LEU A 265 24.30 -7.09 5.27
N SER A 266 23.92 -8.25 5.80
CA SER A 266 24.80 -9.34 6.20
C SER A 266 24.14 -10.65 5.78
N PRO A 267 24.90 -11.70 5.36
CA PRO A 267 24.37 -13.05 5.18
C PRO A 267 23.62 -13.61 6.39
N SER A 268 23.91 -13.11 7.60
CA SER A 268 23.19 -13.48 8.85
C SER A 268 21.82 -12.78 9.02
N LEU A 269 21.54 -11.76 8.22
CA LEU A 269 20.37 -10.88 8.26
C LEU A 269 19.48 -10.99 6.99
N LYS A 270 19.32 -12.20 6.45
CA LYS A 270 18.13 -12.50 5.61
C LYS A 270 16.86 -12.07 6.35
N ARG A 271 15.78 -11.75 5.62
CA ARG A 271 14.46 -11.46 6.23
C ARG A 271 13.83 -12.74 6.83
N LYS A 272 14.40 -13.25 7.94
CA LYS A 272 14.03 -14.53 8.59
C LYS A 272 12.55 -14.64 9.01
N TYR A 273 11.85 -13.51 9.07
CA TYR A 273 10.46 -13.39 9.49
C TYR A 273 9.50 -13.03 8.33
N VAL A 274 10.00 -13.05 7.10
CA VAL A 274 9.20 -12.94 5.87
C VAL A 274 9.08 -14.33 5.27
N SER A 275 7.87 -14.69 4.88
CA SER A 275 7.53 -16.01 4.35
C SER A 275 8.08 -16.23 2.93
N SER A 276 8.13 -17.48 2.45
CA SER A 276 8.74 -17.82 1.15
C SER A 276 7.93 -17.42 -0.08
N SER A 277 6.60 -17.25 0.05
CA SER A 277 5.73 -16.71 -1.00
C SER A 277 4.78 -15.64 -0.42
N PRO A 278 4.18 -14.76 -1.24
CA PRO A 278 3.22 -13.76 -0.79
C PRO A 278 2.03 -14.39 -0.04
N SER A 279 1.49 -15.49 -0.57
CA SER A 279 0.37 -16.24 0.01
C SER A 279 0.68 -16.75 1.43
N LYS A 280 1.90 -17.29 1.63
CA LYS A 280 2.39 -17.73 2.95
C LYS A 280 2.58 -16.57 3.91
N GLU A 281 2.96 -15.38 3.44
CA GLU A 281 3.00 -14.18 4.28
C GLU A 281 1.59 -13.72 4.69
N ALA A 282 0.62 -13.73 3.76
CA ALA A 282 -0.78 -13.43 4.06
C ALA A 282 -1.35 -14.40 5.11
N ALA A 283 -1.13 -15.72 4.95
CA ALA A 283 -1.48 -16.73 5.95
C ALA A 283 -0.83 -16.46 7.32
N SER A 284 0.46 -16.09 7.31
CA SER A 284 1.20 -15.77 8.52
C SER A 284 0.68 -14.50 9.21
N VAL A 285 0.29 -13.47 8.46
CA VAL A 285 -0.35 -12.25 8.99
C VAL A 285 -1.75 -12.56 9.53
N LEU A 286 -2.53 -13.39 8.84
CA LEU A 286 -3.86 -13.84 9.26
C LEU A 286 -3.80 -14.54 10.62
N ILE A 287 -2.90 -15.51 10.78
CA ILE A 287 -2.70 -16.24 12.05
C ILE A 287 -2.12 -15.35 13.15
N ARG A 288 -1.19 -14.44 12.83
CA ARG A 288 -0.62 -13.47 13.79
C ARG A 288 -1.66 -12.49 14.35
N ASN A 289 -2.73 -12.19 13.59
CA ASN A 289 -3.78 -11.24 13.99
C ASN A 289 -5.11 -11.90 14.37
N ARG A 290 -5.15 -13.24 14.43
CA ARG A 290 -6.36 -14.08 14.53
C ARG A 290 -7.36 -13.61 15.59
N GLU A 291 -6.92 -13.45 16.83
CA GLU A 291 -7.76 -13.04 17.96
C GLU A 291 -8.42 -11.67 17.75
N ASN A 292 -7.70 -10.71 17.15
CA ASN A 292 -8.21 -9.37 16.87
C ASN A 292 -9.25 -9.39 15.73
N ILE A 293 -9.02 -10.23 14.72
CA ILE A 293 -9.93 -10.41 13.58
C ILE A 293 -11.24 -11.06 14.04
N ILE A 294 -11.17 -12.16 14.79
CA ILE A 294 -12.34 -12.82 15.40
C ILE A 294 -13.15 -11.82 16.23
N LYS A 295 -12.47 -11.02 17.06
CA LYS A 295 -13.10 -10.01 17.91
C LYS A 295 -13.81 -8.91 17.11
N ASP A 296 -13.25 -8.44 15.99
CA ASP A 296 -13.95 -7.49 15.12
C ASP A 296 -15.19 -8.16 14.49
N ILE A 297 -15.06 -9.35 13.90
CA ILE A 297 -16.18 -10.10 13.29
C ILE A 297 -17.37 -10.23 14.25
N ILE A 298 -17.12 -10.75 15.46
CA ILE A 298 -18.14 -10.94 16.50
C ILE A 298 -18.76 -9.59 16.90
N SER A 299 -17.94 -8.55 17.10
CA SER A 299 -18.45 -7.21 17.47
C SER A 299 -19.36 -6.58 16.43
N LYS A 300 -19.20 -6.96 15.15
CA LYS A 300 -19.96 -6.42 14.01
C LYS A 300 -21.19 -7.23 13.65
N LYS A 301 -21.37 -8.44 14.21
CA LYS A 301 -22.54 -9.33 13.98
C LYS A 301 -22.89 -9.49 12.49
N ARG A 302 -21.90 -9.83 11.65
CA ARG A 302 -22.11 -10.11 10.22
C ARG A 302 -23.01 -11.34 10.06
N LYS A 303 -24.02 -11.25 9.18
CA LYS A 303 -24.98 -12.36 8.95
C LYS A 303 -24.40 -13.56 8.20
N SER A 304 -23.31 -13.37 7.46
CA SER A 304 -22.65 -14.37 6.61
C SER A 304 -21.45 -15.05 7.25
N LEU A 305 -21.22 -14.82 8.55
CA LEU A 305 -20.11 -15.42 9.31
C LEU A 305 -20.63 -15.92 10.66
N PRO A 306 -20.05 -17.00 11.20
CA PRO A 306 -20.37 -17.46 12.55
C PRO A 306 -20.15 -16.39 13.62
N THR A 307 -20.92 -16.50 14.71
CA THR A 307 -20.75 -15.65 15.90
C THR A 307 -19.89 -16.30 16.98
N GLU A 308 -19.63 -17.60 16.88
CA GLU A 308 -18.85 -18.35 17.87
C GLU A 308 -17.34 -18.26 17.59
N SER A 309 -16.57 -17.97 18.64
CA SER A 309 -15.13 -17.73 18.53
C SER A 309 -14.36 -18.96 18.06
N ASN A 310 -14.81 -20.17 18.39
CA ASN A 310 -14.12 -21.41 18.03
C ASN A 310 -14.32 -21.75 16.54
N GLU A 311 -15.55 -21.60 16.04
CA GLU A 311 -15.86 -21.83 14.62
C GLU A 311 -15.10 -20.85 13.73
N LEU A 312 -15.02 -19.57 14.13
CA LEU A 312 -14.18 -18.59 13.44
C LEU A 312 -12.68 -18.92 13.51
N ASP A 313 -12.17 -19.48 14.61
CA ASP A 313 -10.76 -19.93 14.74
C ASP A 313 -10.44 -21.05 13.74
N GLU A 314 -11.36 -22.02 13.59
CA GLU A 314 -11.26 -23.13 12.63
C GLU A 314 -11.30 -22.62 11.18
N ILE A 315 -12.26 -21.77 10.82
CA ILE A 315 -12.38 -21.18 9.49
C ILE A 315 -11.12 -20.35 9.14
N MET A 316 -10.58 -19.59 10.10
CA MET A 316 -9.34 -18.84 9.91
C MET A 316 -8.12 -19.75 9.68
N ARG A 317 -8.06 -20.91 10.35
CA ARG A 317 -7.00 -21.93 10.10
C ARG A 317 -7.17 -22.58 8.74
N SER A 318 -8.38 -22.90 8.31
CA SER A 318 -8.67 -23.44 6.98
C SER A 318 -8.24 -22.47 5.89
N LEU A 319 -8.56 -21.17 6.03
CA LEU A 319 -8.11 -20.14 5.09
C LEU A 319 -6.57 -20.01 5.08
N ALA A 320 -5.93 -20.01 6.24
CA ALA A 320 -4.47 -19.98 6.34
C ALA A 320 -3.81 -21.22 5.72
N TYR A 321 -4.43 -22.40 5.84
CA TYR A 321 -3.97 -23.63 5.21
C TYR A 321 -4.07 -23.55 3.68
N ILE A 322 -5.19 -23.08 3.13
CA ILE A 322 -5.34 -22.86 1.68
C ILE A 322 -4.25 -21.91 1.17
N LEU A 323 -4.06 -20.76 1.83
CA LEU A 323 -3.03 -19.78 1.47
C LEU A 323 -1.58 -20.33 1.59
N CYS A 324 -1.36 -21.36 2.40
CA CYS A 324 -0.06 -22.02 2.53
C CYS A 324 0.22 -23.09 1.45
N ASN A 325 -0.79 -23.61 0.75
CA ASN A 325 -0.62 -24.69 -0.24
C ASN A 325 -1.09 -24.30 -1.65
N ILE A 326 -1.44 -23.03 -1.89
CA ILE A 326 -1.85 -22.50 -3.22
C ILE A 326 -0.73 -22.55 -4.29
N ASP A 327 0.49 -22.83 -3.87
CA ASP A 327 1.67 -22.90 -4.75
C ASP A 327 1.86 -24.32 -5.33
N ASP A 328 1.20 -25.31 -4.73
CA ASP A 328 1.15 -26.70 -5.20
C ASP A 328 0.01 -26.81 -6.22
N ASP A 329 0.24 -27.48 -7.36
CA ASP A 329 -0.71 -27.61 -8.49
C ASP A 329 -1.92 -28.54 -8.17
N ASP A 330 -2.29 -28.64 -6.88
CA ASP A 330 -3.33 -29.52 -6.36
C ASP A 330 -4.74 -29.02 -6.70
N ASP A 331 -5.44 -29.82 -7.49
CA ASP A 331 -6.86 -29.70 -7.77
C ASP A 331 -7.76 -29.88 -6.52
N ASP A 332 -7.19 -30.22 -5.36
CA ASP A 332 -7.88 -30.49 -4.09
C ASP A 332 -8.46 -29.24 -3.40
N ILE A 333 -8.12 -28.01 -3.85
CA ILE A 333 -8.71 -26.77 -3.33
C ILE A 333 -10.12 -26.50 -3.91
N ARG A 334 -10.75 -27.47 -4.60
CA ARG A 334 -12.05 -27.26 -5.28
C ARG A 334 -13.26 -27.17 -4.33
N ASP A 335 -13.18 -27.74 -3.12
CA ASP A 335 -14.29 -27.74 -2.14
C ASP A 335 -14.04 -26.78 -0.96
N ILE A 336 -13.84 -25.48 -1.25
CA ILE A 336 -13.76 -24.45 -0.20
C ILE A 336 -15.13 -24.24 0.44
N ASN A 337 -15.27 -24.63 1.72
CA ASN A 337 -16.46 -24.38 2.54
C ASN A 337 -16.93 -22.91 2.45
N ASP A 338 -18.24 -22.70 2.25
CA ASP A 338 -18.89 -21.37 2.13
C ASP A 338 -18.46 -20.38 3.23
N ASN A 339 -18.30 -20.84 4.48
CA ASN A 339 -17.84 -20.01 5.59
C ASN A 339 -16.40 -19.49 5.40
N VAL A 340 -15.52 -20.28 4.76
CA VAL A 340 -14.15 -19.87 4.40
C VAL A 340 -14.16 -18.87 3.26
N GLN A 341 -15.04 -19.05 2.26
CA GLN A 341 -15.24 -18.07 1.19
C GLN A 341 -15.77 -16.74 1.75
N ALA A 342 -16.79 -16.79 2.63
CA ALA A 342 -17.35 -15.63 3.30
C ALA A 342 -16.32 -14.90 4.18
N LEU A 343 -15.41 -15.64 4.83
CA LEU A 343 -14.31 -15.05 5.59
C LEU A 343 -13.31 -14.35 4.66
N ALA A 344 -12.91 -14.99 3.56
CA ALA A 344 -12.00 -14.41 2.58
C ALA A 344 -12.58 -13.10 2.00
N SER A 345 -13.86 -13.10 1.62
CA SER A 345 -14.57 -11.89 1.17
C SER A 345 -14.64 -10.80 2.26
N PHE A 346 -14.94 -11.16 3.50
CA PHE A 346 -14.95 -10.20 4.62
C PHE A 346 -13.57 -9.58 4.87
N LEU A 347 -12.50 -10.35 4.73
CA LEU A 347 -11.13 -9.87 4.89
C LEU A 347 -10.72 -8.95 3.73
N ASP A 348 -11.03 -9.32 2.50
CA ASP A 348 -10.84 -8.47 1.31
C ASP A 348 -11.62 -7.14 1.41
N GLU A 349 -12.85 -7.14 1.96
CA GLU A 349 -13.61 -5.91 2.25
C GLU A 349 -12.92 -4.98 3.28
N ARG A 350 -12.11 -5.54 4.20
CA ARG A 350 -11.68 -4.86 5.44
C ARG A 350 -10.20 -4.51 5.48
N MET A 351 -9.35 -5.31 4.86
CA MET A 351 -7.90 -5.16 4.90
C MET A 351 -7.43 -4.22 3.78
N CYS A 352 -7.50 -2.91 4.03
CA CYS A 352 -6.96 -1.91 3.12
C CYS A 352 -5.42 -1.85 3.20
N VAL A 353 -4.74 -2.28 2.12
CA VAL A 353 -3.38 -1.89 1.65
C VAL A 353 -2.21 -2.09 2.66
N PRO A 354 -1.10 -2.77 2.29
CA PRO A 354 -0.66 -3.16 0.95
C PRO A 354 -0.84 -4.66 0.65
N ARG A 355 -0.57 -5.01 -0.61
CA ARG A 355 -0.75 -6.33 -1.24
C ARG A 355 -0.06 -7.49 -0.50
#